data_AF-A0A962ZWA9-F1
#
_entry.id   AF-A0A962ZWA9-F1
#
_cell.length_a   1.000
_cell.length_b   1.000
_cell.length_c   1.000
_cell.angle_alpha   90.00
_cell.angle_beta   90.00
_cell.angle_gamma   90.00
#
_symmetry.space_group_name_H-M   'P 1'
#
loop_
_entity.id
_entity.type
_entity.pdbx_description
1 polymer ?
#
loop_
_entity_poly.entity_id
_entity_poly.type
_entity_poly.pdbx_seq_one_letter_code
_entity_poly.pdbx_strand_id
1 'polypeptide(L)'
;LEANAYRWRFNLKTGEVREGDIDDLNTEFNKSNPIFHGVKSKYSYHQRIPLLHEGGHTLRFTGLVKYDNDTGQHSQWDYGAGVFGSEAVYAPKAGADRSSAEDDGYVITLVTDSNNWQSQCLVFDATDIQQGPIARVAMPHRVPYGFHATWARGEDLYR
;
A
#
# COMPACT_ATOMS: atom_id res chain seq x y z
N LEU A 1 17.14 -5.50 1.57
CA LEU A 1 16.36 -5.00 2.71
C LEU A 1 15.43 -6.11 3.12
N GLU A 2 15.38 -6.41 4.41
CA GLU A 2 14.47 -7.38 5.01
C GLU A 2 13.71 -6.62 6.09
N ALA A 3 12.41 -6.42 5.87
CA ALA A 3 11.51 -5.65 6.70
C ALA A 3 10.14 -6.31 6.65
N ASN A 4 9.49 -6.44 7.80
CA ASN A 4 8.19 -7.09 7.90
C ASN A 4 7.23 -6.24 8.73
N ALA A 5 5.93 -6.53 8.62
CA ALA A 5 4.92 -5.82 9.39
C ALA A 5 5.08 -6.17 10.87
N TYR A 6 5.36 -5.16 11.70
CA TYR A 6 5.71 -5.35 13.11
C TYR A 6 4.89 -4.43 14.02
N ARG A 7 4.45 -4.93 15.18
CA ARG A 7 3.62 -4.15 16.11
C ARG A 7 4.33 -3.94 17.43
N TRP A 8 4.40 -2.68 17.83
CA TRP A 8 4.76 -2.28 19.19
C TRP A 8 3.52 -1.81 19.95
N ARG A 9 3.37 -2.23 21.20
CA ARG A 9 2.35 -1.78 22.14
C ARG A 9 3.03 -1.26 23.41
N PHE A 10 2.80 0.00 23.71
CA PHE A 10 3.36 0.68 24.87
C PHE A 10 2.28 0.93 25.91
N ASN A 11 2.49 0.46 27.14
CA ASN A 11 1.69 0.88 28.28
C ASN A 11 2.36 2.07 28.97
N LEU A 12 1.83 3.27 28.72
CA LEU A 12 2.42 4.50 29.26
C LEU A 12 2.25 4.66 30.79
N LYS A 13 1.42 3.86 31.45
CA LYS A 13 1.26 3.87 32.92
C LYS A 13 2.27 2.99 33.63
N THR A 14 2.54 1.80 33.09
CA THR A 14 3.41 0.79 33.73
C THR A 14 4.81 0.74 33.13
N GLY A 15 5.01 1.28 31.92
CA GLY A 15 6.23 1.13 31.14
C GLY A 15 6.34 -0.23 30.44
N GLU A 16 5.33 -1.10 30.53
CA GLU A 16 5.32 -2.38 29.83
C GLU A 16 5.33 -2.17 28.31
N VAL A 17 6.20 -2.92 27.63
CA VAL A 17 6.26 -3.00 26.16
C VAL A 17 5.90 -4.42 25.76
N ARG A 18 5.00 -4.55 24.78
CA ARG A 18 4.74 -5.80 24.07
C ARG A 18 4.97 -5.57 22.59
N GLU A 19 5.72 -6.46 21.97
CA GLU A 19 6.07 -6.33 20.57
C GLU A 19 6.09 -7.68 19.87
N GLY A 20 6.01 -7.67 18.55
CA GLY A 20 6.07 -8.88 17.73
C GLY A 20 5.65 -8.66 16.29
N ASP A 21 5.99 -9.63 15.45
CA ASP A 21 5.59 -9.69 14.05
C ASP A 21 4.07 -9.75 13.94
N ILE A 22 3.51 -8.96 13.01
CA ILE A 22 2.15 -9.14 12.50
C ILE A 22 2.17 -10.22 11.42
N ASP A 23 3.20 -10.19 10.57
CA ASP A 23 3.44 -11.09 9.44
C ASP A 23 4.93 -11.08 9.10
N ASP A 24 5.43 -12.10 8.40
CA ASP A 24 6.84 -12.25 8.01
C ASP A 24 7.12 -11.92 6.53
N LEU A 25 6.09 -11.60 5.73
CA LEU A 25 6.27 -11.17 4.35
C LEU A 25 7.07 -9.86 4.26
N ASN A 26 8.07 -9.85 3.38
CA ASN A 26 8.95 -8.70 3.18
C ASN A 26 8.20 -7.53 2.49
N THR A 27 7.76 -6.56 3.29
CA THR A 27 6.94 -5.42 2.82
C THR A 27 7.39 -4.09 3.42
N GLU A 28 7.15 -2.99 2.70
CA GLU A 28 7.45 -1.63 3.13
C GLU A 28 6.44 -0.64 2.49
N PHE A 29 6.62 0.66 2.67
CA PHE A 29 5.83 1.76 2.09
C PHE A 29 4.35 1.65 2.42
N ASN A 30 4.04 1.41 3.69
CA ASN A 30 2.68 1.24 4.13
C ASN A 30 1.87 2.54 4.03
N LYS A 31 0.66 2.44 3.51
CA LYS A 31 -0.39 3.46 3.62
C LYS A 31 -1.66 2.87 4.20
N SER A 32 -2.44 3.72 4.84
CA SER A 32 -3.77 3.39 5.36
C SER A 32 -4.74 4.47 4.94
N ASN A 33 -6.03 4.25 5.21
CA ASN A 33 -7.03 5.27 5.00
C ASN A 33 -6.71 6.51 5.86
N PRO A 34 -6.46 7.69 5.26
CA PRO A 34 -6.09 8.90 6.00
C PRO A 34 -7.20 9.40 6.93
N ILE A 35 -8.46 9.07 6.66
CA ILE A 35 -9.57 9.33 7.58
C ILE A 35 -9.29 8.66 8.92
N PHE A 36 -8.63 7.50 8.94
CA PHE A 36 -8.38 6.68 10.13
C PHE A 36 -7.08 6.98 10.88
N HIS A 37 -6.24 7.90 10.38
CA HIS A 37 -4.99 8.25 11.05
C HIS A 37 -5.21 8.77 12.48
N GLY A 38 -4.29 8.43 13.38
CA GLY A 38 -4.31 8.84 14.79
C GLY A 38 -5.22 8.02 15.70
N VAL A 39 -5.94 7.02 15.20
CA VAL A 39 -6.72 6.09 16.02
C VAL A 39 -6.48 4.65 15.56
N LYS A 40 -7.14 3.66 16.20
CA LYS A 40 -7.07 2.27 15.75
C LYS A 40 -7.58 2.15 14.30
N SER A 41 -6.72 1.66 13.42
CA SER A 41 -7.02 1.28 12.04
C SER A 41 -6.80 -0.22 11.86
N LYS A 42 -7.59 -0.83 10.99
CA LYS A 42 -7.58 -2.26 10.68
C LYS A 42 -6.81 -2.57 9.40
N TYR A 43 -6.90 -1.74 8.36
CA TYR A 43 -6.34 -2.07 7.05
C TYR A 43 -5.13 -1.21 6.69
N SER A 44 -4.14 -1.83 6.06
CA SER A 44 -3.00 -1.13 5.45
C SER A 44 -2.62 -1.76 4.12
N TYR A 45 -2.01 -0.95 3.26
CA TYR A 45 -1.61 -1.28 1.89
C TYR A 45 -0.13 -1.03 1.73
N HIS A 46 0.62 -2.06 1.37
CA HIS A 46 2.07 -2.10 1.37
C HIS A 46 2.59 -2.49 -0.02
N GLN A 47 3.88 -2.28 -0.25
CA GLN A 47 4.60 -2.78 -1.41
C GLN A 47 5.42 -4.03 -1.03
N ARG A 48 5.29 -5.11 -1.82
CA ARG A 48 6.14 -6.30 -1.68
C ARG A 48 7.52 -6.04 -2.25
N ILE A 49 8.54 -6.28 -1.44
CA ILE A 49 9.95 -6.27 -1.86
C ILE A 49 10.43 -7.72 -1.85
N PRO A 50 10.81 -8.33 -2.99
CA PRO A 50 11.39 -9.67 -2.96
C PRO A 50 12.69 -9.66 -2.17
N LEU A 51 13.00 -10.76 -1.51
CA LEU A 51 14.28 -10.99 -0.83
C LEU A 51 15.40 -11.15 -1.85
N LEU A 52 16.65 -10.99 -1.40
CA LEU A 52 17.82 -11.06 -2.29
C LEU A 52 17.91 -12.42 -3.00
N HIS A 53 17.60 -13.51 -2.30
CA HIS A 53 17.61 -14.86 -2.88
C HIS A 53 16.48 -15.11 -3.90
N GLU A 54 15.44 -14.27 -3.89
CA GLU A 54 14.37 -14.26 -4.91
C GLU A 54 14.73 -13.35 -6.11
N GLY A 55 15.95 -12.80 -6.16
CA GLY A 55 16.38 -11.82 -7.17
C GLY A 55 15.93 -10.38 -6.86
N GLY A 56 15.47 -10.13 -5.64
CA GLY A 56 15.03 -8.82 -5.19
C GLY A 56 16.16 -7.82 -4.99
N HIS A 57 15.86 -6.56 -5.26
CA HIS A 57 16.73 -5.43 -4.95
C HIS A 57 15.91 -4.36 -4.22
N THR A 58 16.56 -3.60 -3.35
CA THR A 58 15.93 -2.50 -2.61
C THR A 58 15.21 -1.55 -3.58
N LEU A 59 13.97 -1.15 -3.24
CA LEU A 59 13.07 -0.30 -4.05
C LEU A 59 12.57 -0.90 -5.37
N ARG A 60 12.66 -2.23 -5.57
CA ARG A 60 11.92 -2.92 -6.64
C ARG A 60 10.64 -3.53 -6.08
N PHE A 61 9.56 -2.75 -6.09
CA PHE A 61 8.26 -3.21 -5.61
C PHE A 61 7.59 -4.10 -6.65
N THR A 62 7.31 -5.35 -6.30
CA THR A 62 6.79 -6.37 -7.24
C THR A 62 5.30 -6.65 -7.10
N GLY A 63 4.68 -6.14 -6.04
CA GLY A 63 3.25 -6.32 -5.85
C GLY A 63 2.68 -5.40 -4.80
N LEU A 64 1.36 -5.24 -4.85
CA LEU A 64 0.56 -4.57 -3.84
C LEU A 64 0.10 -5.61 -2.81
N VAL A 65 0.22 -5.28 -1.53
CA VAL A 65 -0.22 -6.15 -0.42
C VAL A 65 -1.25 -5.39 0.41
N LYS A 66 -2.40 -6.01 0.70
CA LYS A 66 -3.38 -5.51 1.68
C LYS A 66 -3.32 -6.37 2.93
N TYR A 67 -3.14 -5.74 4.07
CA TYR A 67 -3.12 -6.36 5.39
C TYR A 67 -4.41 -6.13 6.18
N ASP A 68 -4.86 -7.17 6.88
CA ASP A 68 -5.71 -7.05 8.06
C ASP A 68 -4.81 -7.04 9.31
N ASN A 69 -4.60 -5.86 9.88
CA ASN A 69 -3.69 -5.66 11.01
C ASN A 69 -4.19 -6.32 12.31
N ASP A 70 -5.46 -6.66 12.44
CA ASP A 70 -5.96 -7.34 13.63
C ASP A 70 -5.61 -8.84 13.61
N THR A 71 -5.56 -9.45 12.42
CA THR A 71 -5.33 -10.90 12.27
C THR A 71 -3.96 -11.29 11.71
N GLY A 72 -3.27 -10.36 11.05
CA GLY A 72 -2.03 -10.63 10.31
C GLY A 72 -2.26 -11.23 8.91
N GLN A 73 -3.51 -11.53 8.55
CA GLN A 73 -3.82 -12.03 7.21
C GLN A 73 -3.54 -10.95 6.16
N HIS A 74 -3.01 -11.39 5.01
CA HIS A 74 -2.77 -10.51 3.87
C HIS A 74 -3.31 -11.09 2.57
N SER A 75 -3.56 -10.20 1.62
CA SER A 75 -3.81 -10.54 0.22
C SER A 75 -2.80 -9.78 -0.64
N GLN A 76 -2.47 -10.32 -1.81
CA GLN A 76 -1.45 -9.75 -2.69
C GLN A 76 -1.92 -9.74 -4.14
N TRP A 77 -1.54 -8.69 -4.85
CA TRP A 77 -1.58 -8.61 -6.31
C TRP A 77 -0.16 -8.45 -6.86
N ASP A 78 0.27 -9.37 -7.73
CA ASP A 78 1.56 -9.31 -8.42
C ASP A 78 1.48 -8.40 -9.65
N TYR A 79 2.44 -7.49 -9.82
CA TYR A 79 2.44 -6.57 -10.97
C TYR A 79 2.85 -7.23 -12.29
N GLY A 80 3.45 -8.42 -12.23
CA GLY A 80 3.99 -9.17 -13.35
C GLY A 80 5.52 -9.07 -13.46
N ALA A 81 6.11 -10.03 -14.15
CA ALA A 81 7.55 -10.11 -14.34
C ALA A 81 8.11 -8.84 -15.03
N GLY A 82 9.08 -8.20 -14.38
CA GLY A 82 9.70 -6.97 -14.89
C GLY A 82 8.86 -5.71 -14.73
N VAL A 83 7.71 -5.78 -14.04
CA VAL A 83 6.87 -4.62 -13.74
C VAL A 83 7.10 -4.21 -12.29
N PHE A 84 7.44 -2.94 -12.07
CA PHE A 84 7.78 -2.44 -10.74
C PHE A 84 6.91 -1.26 -10.35
N GLY A 85 6.37 -1.30 -9.14
CA GLY A 85 5.53 -0.24 -8.57
C GLY A 85 6.31 0.89 -7.92
N SER A 86 5.56 1.91 -7.50
CA SER A 86 5.96 2.96 -6.54
C SER A 86 5.11 2.84 -5.26
N GLU A 87 5.33 3.68 -4.25
CA GLU A 87 4.43 3.73 -3.09
C GLU A 87 2.97 3.89 -3.54
N ALA A 88 2.08 3.06 -2.99
CA ALA A 88 0.66 3.14 -3.26
C ALA A 88 0.01 4.10 -2.27
N VAL A 89 -0.98 4.87 -2.71
CA VAL A 89 -1.76 5.77 -1.85
C VAL A 89 -3.18 5.28 -1.70
N TYR A 90 -3.80 5.58 -0.56
CA TYR A 90 -5.21 5.33 -0.33
C TYR A 90 -6.02 6.59 -0.65
N ALA A 91 -7.04 6.45 -1.51
CA ALA A 91 -8.02 7.47 -1.81
C ALA A 91 -9.38 7.04 -1.23
N PRO A 92 -9.88 7.70 -0.18
CA PRO A 92 -11.23 7.45 0.31
C PRO A 92 -12.26 7.74 -0.77
N LYS A 93 -13.36 6.99 -0.76
CA LYS A 93 -14.50 7.29 -1.62
C LYS A 93 -15.04 8.69 -1.34
N ALA A 94 -15.62 9.33 -2.35
CA ALA A 94 -16.21 10.66 -2.20
C ALA A 94 -17.28 10.65 -1.09
N GLY A 95 -17.18 11.60 -0.15
CA GLY A 95 -18.08 11.69 1.01
C GLY A 95 -17.83 10.65 2.11
N ALA A 96 -16.81 9.79 2.00
CA ALA A 96 -16.47 8.85 3.06
C ALA A 96 -16.06 9.59 4.34
N ASP A 97 -16.46 9.03 5.47
CA ASP A 97 -16.15 9.54 6.80
C ASP A 97 -15.83 8.40 7.78
N ARG A 98 -15.84 8.70 9.08
CA ARG A 98 -15.53 7.74 10.15
C ARG A 98 -16.58 6.66 10.37
N SER A 99 -17.77 6.82 9.81
CA SER A 99 -18.85 5.83 9.87
C SER A 99 -18.84 4.87 8.68
N SER A 100 -18.12 5.22 7.61
CA SER A 100 -17.91 4.35 6.45
C SER A 100 -17.02 3.15 6.80
N ALA A 101 -17.10 2.08 6.00
CA ALA A 101 -16.14 0.99 6.09
C ALA A 101 -14.72 1.52 5.83
N GLU A 102 -13.75 1.08 6.64
CA GLU A 102 -12.39 1.64 6.63
C GLU A 102 -11.69 1.48 5.27
N ASP A 103 -12.01 0.42 4.53
CA ASP A 103 -11.49 0.09 3.21
C ASP A 103 -12.48 0.38 2.06
N ASP A 104 -13.56 1.15 2.29
CA ASP A 104 -14.42 1.65 1.19
C ASP A 104 -13.72 2.83 0.47
N GLY A 105 -12.92 2.48 -0.53
CA GLY A 105 -12.12 3.43 -1.28
C GLY A 105 -11.26 2.74 -2.32
N TYR A 106 -10.18 3.41 -2.70
CA TYR A 106 -9.31 2.98 -3.79
C TYR A 106 -7.85 3.01 -3.36
N VAL A 107 -7.07 2.09 -3.92
CA VAL A 107 -5.61 2.10 -3.80
C VAL A 107 -5.02 2.43 -5.15
N ILE A 108 -4.14 3.42 -5.20
CA ILE A 108 -3.62 3.99 -6.43
C ILE A 108 -2.09 3.89 -6.42
N THR A 109 -1.50 3.37 -7.49
CA THR A 109 -0.04 3.30 -7.63
C THR A 109 0.40 3.49 -9.08
N LEU A 110 1.60 4.01 -9.27
CA LEU A 110 2.27 4.06 -10.58
C LEU A 110 3.19 2.86 -10.71
N VAL A 111 3.05 2.13 -11.80
CA VAL A 111 3.94 1.02 -12.18
C VAL A 111 4.70 1.37 -13.45
N THR A 112 5.89 0.80 -13.58
CA THR A 112 6.73 0.89 -14.77
C THR A 112 7.14 -0.50 -15.21
N ASP A 113 6.79 -0.84 -16.45
CA ASP A 113 7.15 -2.08 -17.11
C ASP A 113 8.54 -1.91 -17.73
N SER A 114 9.53 -2.61 -17.18
CA SER A 114 10.91 -2.56 -17.66
C SER A 114 11.13 -3.30 -18.99
N ASN A 115 10.16 -4.09 -19.45
CA ASN A 115 10.25 -4.81 -20.72
C ASN A 115 10.03 -3.89 -21.93
N ASN A 116 9.21 -2.84 -21.77
CA ASN A 116 8.87 -1.88 -22.84
C ASN A 116 9.04 -0.41 -22.42
N TRP A 117 9.41 -0.16 -21.17
CA TRP A 117 9.60 1.15 -20.56
C TRP A 117 8.35 2.04 -20.51
N GLN A 118 7.16 1.46 -20.58
CA GLN A 118 5.89 2.15 -20.39
C GLN A 118 5.48 2.19 -18.92
N SER A 119 4.75 3.22 -18.54
CA SER A 119 4.20 3.36 -17.19
C SER A 119 2.68 3.43 -17.21
N GLN A 120 2.07 2.94 -16.14
CA GLN A 120 0.63 2.96 -15.94
C GLN A 120 0.31 3.44 -14.53
N CYS A 121 -0.76 4.21 -14.37
CA CYS A 121 -1.42 4.40 -13.09
C CYS A 121 -2.47 3.30 -12.93
N LEU A 122 -2.32 2.49 -11.88
CA LEU A 122 -3.24 1.43 -11.52
C LEU A 122 -4.15 1.91 -10.40
N VAL A 123 -5.45 1.66 -10.55
CA VAL A 123 -6.46 1.92 -9.51
C VAL A 123 -7.09 0.59 -9.13
N PHE A 124 -7.03 0.24 -7.85
CA PHE A 124 -7.63 -0.96 -7.27
C PHE A 124 -8.84 -0.59 -6.43
N ASP A 125 -9.84 -1.48 -6.40
CA ASP A 125 -10.82 -1.49 -5.32
C ASP A 125 -10.10 -1.90 -4.03
N ALA A 126 -10.17 -1.08 -3.00
CA ALA A 126 -9.44 -1.33 -1.77
C ALA A 126 -10.02 -2.50 -0.96
N THR A 127 -11.29 -2.88 -1.19
CA THR A 127 -11.94 -3.99 -0.49
C THR A 127 -11.36 -5.36 -0.91
N ASP A 128 -11.01 -5.52 -2.18
CA ASP A 128 -10.39 -6.74 -2.72
C ASP A 128 -9.42 -6.41 -3.87
N ILE A 129 -8.13 -6.35 -3.53
CA ILE A 129 -7.07 -6.08 -4.51
C ILE A 129 -6.77 -7.30 -5.41
N GLN A 130 -7.21 -8.51 -5.05
CA GLN A 130 -6.89 -9.73 -5.80
C GLN A 130 -7.67 -9.82 -7.10
N GLN A 131 -8.74 -9.05 -7.25
CA GLN A 131 -9.46 -8.87 -8.52
C GLN A 131 -8.65 -8.07 -9.54
N GLY A 132 -7.53 -7.49 -9.12
CA GLY A 132 -6.68 -6.64 -9.94
C GLY A 132 -7.21 -5.22 -10.06
N PRO A 133 -6.53 -4.38 -10.86
CA PRO A 133 -6.90 -2.99 -10.99
C PRO A 133 -8.21 -2.84 -11.77
N ILE A 134 -9.16 -2.13 -11.18
CA ILE A 134 -10.44 -1.76 -11.80
C ILE A 134 -10.27 -0.68 -12.87
N ALA A 135 -9.15 0.03 -12.88
CA ALA A 135 -8.77 0.95 -13.96
C ALA A 135 -7.25 0.97 -14.16
N ARG A 136 -6.84 1.16 -15.42
CA ARG A 136 -5.45 1.34 -15.83
C ARG A 136 -5.35 2.57 -16.72
N VAL A 137 -4.58 3.56 -16.31
CA VAL A 137 -4.35 4.78 -17.10
C VAL A 137 -2.93 4.74 -17.66
N ALA A 138 -2.80 4.69 -18.99
CA ALA A 138 -1.50 4.74 -19.65
C ALA A 138 -0.85 6.11 -19.45
N MET A 139 0.43 6.13 -19.08
CA MET A 139 1.19 7.37 -18.97
C MET A 139 1.83 7.73 -20.30
N PRO A 140 1.79 9.02 -20.71
CA PRO A 140 2.35 9.45 -21.99
C PRO A 140 3.89 9.33 -22.02
N HIS A 141 4.52 9.25 -20.85
CA HIS A 141 5.95 9.06 -20.67
C HIS A 141 6.22 8.12 -19.52
N ARG A 142 7.44 7.56 -19.51
CA ARG A 142 7.93 6.76 -18.39
C ARG A 142 7.96 7.59 -17.11
N VAL A 143 7.31 7.10 -16.08
CA VAL A 143 7.48 7.56 -14.70
C VAL A 143 8.61 6.73 -14.07
N PRO A 144 9.69 7.35 -13.57
CA PRO A 144 10.72 6.63 -12.82
C PRO A 144 10.14 5.95 -11.57
N TYR A 145 10.80 4.91 -11.05
CA TYR A 145 10.40 4.30 -9.79
C TYR A 145 10.39 5.37 -8.69
N GLY A 146 9.20 5.67 -8.18
CA GLY A 146 8.98 6.72 -7.21
C GLY A 146 9.31 6.28 -5.79
N PHE A 147 9.29 7.25 -4.88
CA PHE A 147 9.38 7.00 -3.43
C PHE A 147 8.02 7.30 -2.82
N HIS A 148 7.85 8.46 -2.17
CA HIS A 148 6.59 8.80 -1.54
C HIS A 148 5.55 9.43 -2.46
N ALA A 149 4.29 9.21 -2.10
CA ALA A 149 3.11 9.77 -2.70
C ALA A 149 2.05 10.08 -1.61
N THR A 150 1.14 10.98 -1.96
CA THR A 150 -0.03 11.30 -1.13
C THR A 150 -1.24 11.53 -2.02
N TRP A 151 -2.43 11.18 -1.51
CA TRP A 151 -3.70 11.58 -2.10
C TRP A 151 -4.24 12.78 -1.34
N ALA A 152 -4.56 13.84 -2.06
CA ALA A 152 -5.31 14.99 -1.54
C ALA A 152 -6.70 14.97 -2.16
N ARG A 153 -7.76 14.98 -1.33
CA ARG A 153 -9.13 15.03 -1.85
C ARG A 153 -9.39 16.43 -2.42
N GLY A 154 -10.19 16.51 -3.48
CA GLY A 154 -10.53 17.81 -4.08
C GLY A 154 -11.14 18.79 -3.07
N GLU A 155 -12.01 18.28 -2.19
CA GLU A 155 -12.63 19.05 -1.09
C GLU A 155 -11.64 19.55 -0.02
N ASP A 156 -10.45 18.96 0.07
CA ASP A 156 -9.39 19.42 0.99
C ASP A 156 -8.55 20.56 0.38
N LEU A 157 -8.53 20.67 -0.95
CA LEU A 157 -7.72 21.64 -1.69
C LEU A 157 -8.49 22.94 -1.99
N TYR A 158 -9.78 22.82 -2.30
CA TYR A 158 -10.62 23.96 -2.65
C TYR A 158 -11.64 24.18 -1.53
N ARG A 159 -11.35 25.13 -0.64
CA ARG A 159 -12.29 25.66 0.36
C ARG A 159 -12.95 26.94 -0.12
#